data_AF-A0AAU5YXV8-F1
#
_entry.id   AF-A0AAU5YXV8-F1
#
_cell.length_a   1.000
_cell.length_b   1.000
_cell.length_c   1.000
_cell.angle_alpha   90.00
_cell.angle_beta   90.00
_cell.angle_gamma   90.00
#
_symmetry.space_group_name_H-M   'P 1'
#
loop_
_entity.id
_entity.type
_entity.pdbx_description
1 polymer ?
#
loop_
_entity_poly.entity_id
_entity_poly.type
_entity_poly.pdbx_seq_one_letter_code
_entity_poly.pdbx_strand_id
1 'polypeptide(L)' 'MTVTTMTLRLPEDLAPSIKAAASEAGLSVNAYVVRAARRAAVLDGARQLAELGLGDDLAGEGDAL' A
#
# COMPACT_ATOMS: atom_id res chain seq x y z
N MET A 1 -9.94 -18.30 4.38
CA MET A 1 -9.43 -16.92 4.31
C MET A 1 -10.47 -16.01 4.91
N THR A 2 -10.16 -15.34 6.01
CA THR A 2 -11.12 -14.45 6.69
C THR A 2 -11.06 -13.08 6.03
N VAL A 3 -12.22 -12.50 5.69
CA VAL A 3 -12.32 -11.17 5.10
C VAL A 3 -12.99 -10.25 6.10
N THR A 4 -12.35 -9.11 6.38
CA THR A 4 -12.92 -8.04 7.21
C THR A 4 -13.41 -6.92 6.31
N THR A 5 -14.66 -6.51 6.46
CA THR A 5 -15.24 -5.38 5.73
C THR A 5 -15.09 -4.10 6.55
N MET A 6 -14.64 -3.03 5.89
CA MET A 6 -14.49 -1.70 6.48
C MET A 6 -14.96 -0.63 5.51
N THR A 7 -15.45 0.49 6.04
CA THR A 7 -15.85 1.66 5.25
C THR A 7 -14.85 2.79 5.48
N LEU A 8 -14.35 3.38 4.40
CA LEU A 8 -13.37 4.44 4.43
C LEU A 8 -14.00 5.73 3.88
N ARG A 9 -13.71 6.88 4.51
CA ARG A 9 -14.06 8.18 3.94
C ARG A 9 -12.86 8.68 3.15
N LEU A 10 -13.10 8.99 1.89
CA LEU A 10 -12.11 9.58 0.99
C LEU A 10 -12.50 11.03 0.71
N PRO A 11 -11.54 11.95 0.57
CA PRO A 11 -11.79 13.26 0.00
C PRO A 11 -12.47 13.13 -1.37
N GLU A 12 -13.47 13.98 -1.64
CA GLU A 12 -14.31 13.86 -2.84
C GLU A 12 -13.51 14.04 -4.14
N ASP A 13 -12.46 14.84 -4.09
CA ASP A 13 -11.51 15.09 -5.17
C ASP A 13 -10.60 13.88 -5.48
N LEU A 14 -10.38 13.00 -4.50
CA LEU A 14 -9.55 11.80 -4.65
C LEU A 14 -10.32 10.59 -5.21
N ALA A 15 -11.63 10.52 -4.99
CA ALA A 15 -12.41 9.37 -5.44
C ALA A 15 -12.38 9.16 -6.98
N PRO A 16 -12.48 10.19 -7.83
CA PRO A 16 -12.37 10.04 -9.29
C PRO A 16 -10.99 9.54 -9.73
N SER A 17 -9.91 10.08 -9.16
CA SER A 17 -8.55 9.71 -9.54
C SER A 17 -8.22 8.26 -9.15
N ILE A 18 -8.66 7.81 -7.98
CA ILE A 18 -8.51 6.42 -7.55
C ILE A 18 -9.26 5.46 -8.48
N LYS A 19 -10.50 5.82 -8.88
CA LYS A 19 -11.29 5.00 -9.82
C LYS A 19 -10.63 4.93 -11.20
N ALA A 20 -10.11 6.04 -11.70
CA ALA A 20 -9.40 6.09 -12.98
C ALA A 20 -8.13 5.21 -12.94
N ALA A 21 -7.29 5.36 -11.92
CA ALA A 21 -6.06 4.58 -11.77
C ALA A 21 -6.34 3.07 -11.58
N ALA A 22 -7.42 2.71 -10.87
CA ALA A 22 -7.86 1.33 -10.78
C ALA A 22 -8.26 0.77 -12.14
N SER A 23 -9.02 1.54 -12.93
CA SER A 23 -9.43 1.16 -14.29
C SER A 23 -8.24 1.00 -15.24
N GLU A 24 -7.28 1.94 -15.22
CA GLU A 24 -6.05 1.87 -16.03
C GLU A 24 -5.22 0.64 -15.67
N ALA A 25 -5.20 0.26 -14.39
CA ALA A 25 -4.52 -0.95 -13.92
C ALA A 25 -5.31 -2.24 -14.20
N GLY A 26 -6.53 -2.17 -14.74
CA GLY A 26 -7.41 -3.33 -14.94
C GLY A 26 -7.88 -3.99 -13.64
N LEU A 27 -7.95 -3.22 -12.55
CA LEU A 27 -8.28 -3.69 -11.20
C LEU A 27 -9.64 -3.16 -10.73
N SER A 28 -10.29 -3.90 -9.84
CA SER A 28 -11.37 -3.33 -9.03
C SER A 28 -10.80 -2.27 -8.08
N VAL A 29 -11.64 -1.30 -7.69
CA VAL A 29 -11.23 -0.25 -6.74
C VAL A 29 -10.73 -0.86 -5.43
N ASN A 30 -11.40 -1.91 -4.92
CA ASN A 30 -10.94 -2.62 -3.72
C ASN A 30 -9.54 -3.24 -3.92
N ALA A 31 -9.32 -3.96 -5.02
CA ALA A 31 -8.02 -4.58 -5.30
C ALA A 31 -6.90 -3.52 -5.43
N TYR A 32 -7.21 -2.40 -6.09
CA TYR A 32 -6.29 -1.28 -6.21
C TYR A 32 -5.94 -0.66 -4.85
N VAL A 33 -6.94 -0.39 -4.00
CA VAL A 33 -6.75 0.18 -2.66
C VAL A 33 -5.99 -0.78 -1.75
N VAL A 34 -6.31 -2.09 -1.77
CA VAL A 34 -5.57 -3.10 -0.99
C VAL A 34 -4.12 -3.19 -1.45
N ARG A 35 -3.84 -3.15 -2.76
CA ARG A 35 -2.48 -3.12 -3.29
C ARG A 35 -1.73 -1.88 -2.81
N ALA A 36 -2.35 -0.70 -2.86
CA ALA A 36 -1.76 0.54 -2.40
C ALA A 36 -1.46 0.51 -0.89
N ALA A 37 -2.42 0.04 -0.09
CA ALA A 37 -2.26 -0.11 1.37
C ALA A 37 -1.11 -1.07 1.73
N ARG A 38 -0.99 -2.20 1.02
CA ARG A 38 0.13 -3.13 1.21
C ARG A 38 1.48 -2.47 0.93
N ARG A 39 1.59 -1.74 -0.18
CA ARG A 39 2.81 -1.03 -0.54
C ARG A 39 3.16 0.05 0.48
N ALA A 40 2.16 0.78 0.99
CA ALA A 40 2.36 1.78 2.03
C ALA A 40 2.84 1.15 3.34
N ALA A 41 2.27 0.03 3.77
CA ALA A 41 2.69 -0.68 4.98
C ALA A 41 4.14 -1.19 4.89
N VAL A 42 4.55 -1.72 3.72
CA VAL A 42 5.94 -2.13 3.49
C VAL A 42 6.88 -0.93 3.56
N LEU A 43 6.53 0.18 2.92
CA LEU A 43 7.34 1.40 2.93
C LEU A 43 7.47 1.98 4.34
N ASP A 44 6.39 1.98 5.11
CA ASP A 44 6.40 2.47 6.50
C ASP A 44 7.29 1.59 7.39
N GLY A 45 7.18 0.26 7.27
CA GLY A 45 8.08 -0.67 7.95
C GLY A 45 9.55 -0.45 7.58
N ALA A 46 9.83 -0.26 6.29
CA ALA A 46 11.20 0.03 5.83
C ALA A 46 11.75 1.35 6.40
N ARG A 47 10.91 2.39 6.50
CA ARG A 47 11.29 3.66 7.13
C ARG A 47 11.57 3.51 8.61
N GLN A 48 10.72 2.79 9.34
CA GLN A 48 10.94 2.52 10.77
C GLN A 48 12.25 1.74 10.99
N LEU A 49 12.56 0.76 10.16
CA LEU A 49 13.83 0.01 10.23
C LEU A 49 15.05 0.91 9.95
N ALA A 50 14.94 1.79 8.96
CA ALA A 50 15.99 2.76 8.65
C ALA A 50 16.21 3.75 9.81
N GLU A 51 15.14 4.23 10.45
CA GLU A 51 15.21 5.10 11.63
C GLU A 51 15.88 4.42 12.84
N LEU A 52 15.76 3.09 12.95
CA LEU A 52 16.43 2.29 13.97
C LEU A 52 17.91 2.00 13.66
N GLY A 53 18.43 2.44 12.50
CA GLY A 53 19.81 2.21 12.08
C GLY A 53 20.10 0.78 11.61
N LEU A 54 19.06 -0.04 11.39
CA LEU A 54 19.16 -1.44 10.96
C LEU A 54 19.26 -1.60 9.44
N GLY A 55 19.36 -0.50 8.69
CA GLY A 55 19.36 -0.50 7.22
C GLY A 55 20.48 -1.33 6.60
N ASP A 56 21.66 -1.35 7.22
CA ASP A 56 22.81 -2.13 6.74
C ASP A 56 22.77 -3.61 7.16
N ASP A 57 22.08 -3.92 8.27
CA ASP A 57 21.99 -5.28 8.82
C ASP A 57 20.94 -6.16 8.10
N LEU A 58 20.08 -5.55 7.28
CA LEU A 58 18.96 -6.25 6.60
C LEU A 58 19.33 -6.83 5.23
N ALA A 59 20.60 -6.75 4.81
CA ALA A 59 21.20 -7.49 3.69
C ALA A 59 20.32 -7.71 2.43
N GLY A 60 19.51 -6.71 2.03
CA GLY A 60 18.67 -6.79 0.84
C GLY A 60 17.39 -7.64 0.96
N GLU A 61 16.98 -8.05 2.16
CA GLU A 61 15.75 -8.85 2.37
C GLU A 61 14.46 -8.13 1.92
N GLY A 62 14.50 -6.80 1.77
CA GLY A 62 13.39 -5.97 1.29
C GLY A 62 13.27 -5.82 -0.24
N ASP A 63 14.29 -6.20 -1.02
CA ASP A 63 14.34 -5.95 -2.48
C ASP A 63 13.45 -6.89 -3.31
N ALA A 64 12.88 -7.93 -2.69
CA ALA A 64 12.05 -8.93 -3.36
C ALA A 64 10.53 -8.67 -3.26
N LEU A 65 10.10 -7.54 -2.68
CA LEU A 65 8.68 -7.17 -2.48
C LEU A 65 8.16 -6.15 -3.50
#